data_AF-A0AAE4EG75-F1
#
_entry.id   AF-A0AAE4EG75-F1
#
_cell.length_a   1.000
_cell.length_b   1.000
_cell.length_c   1.000
_cell.angle_alpha   90.00
_cell.angle_beta   90.00
_cell.angle_gamma   90.00
#
_symmetry.space_group_name_H-M   'P 1'
#
loop_
_entity.id
_entity.type
_entity.pdbx_description
1 polymer ?
#
loop_
_entity_poly.entity_id
_entity_poly.type
_entity_poly.pdbx_seq_one_letter_code
_entity_poly.pdbx_strand_id
1 'polypeptide(L)'
;MSGSAHQVPKPFALFVVLLAVLAGVLVPADRAHAAANTFTLGVTRTDTAGRPLQLHGLGIVKAGNTWYGFGEDKTGQTTANTAFQDIPCYTSTDLANWTHQGIALAKQSSGDLGPNRIVERPKVLYNAATRTYVMYLHIDSTSYSDQRVGVATSPAPCGPYSYRGSFQPLGNQSRDIGMFQDTDGTGYLLSENAGRSLRIYRLSADYTSVASAVATLPNHESPAVTGTNTYNSQTANIITVQGSAATTYLYAGDRWTGNAMGNSPLIWLPLTIRGTTVNLGQYPSWNLDADAGTWSANAGLPGDGTHVLKNAGSSQVLDASGASTATGGKVIQWPAHGGTNQQWRLTKVADNVFTLVNVNSGLCLDVPDGSSASGVQLQQWTCTGGAGQQWAADLVGSLTGSQYVLVNAGSGLTIGVSGSSTANGAPVAQLGGTGAASQVWTVS
;
A
#
# COMPACT_ATOMS: atom_id res chain seq x y z
N MET A 1 60.17 -31.40 -88.27
CA MET A 1 61.22 -30.35 -88.23
C MET A 1 60.50 -29.02 -88.03
N SER A 2 60.88 -28.27 -86.97
CA SER A 2 60.61 -26.85 -86.63
C SER A 2 59.23 -26.23 -87.01
N GLY A 3 58.38 -25.71 -86.14
CA GLY A 3 58.57 -25.02 -84.86
C GLY A 3 58.02 -23.59 -84.97
N SER A 4 57.06 -23.18 -84.13
CA SER A 4 56.90 -21.84 -83.55
C SER A 4 55.61 -21.74 -82.73
N ALA A 5 55.63 -20.89 -81.71
CA ALA A 5 54.96 -20.99 -80.42
C ALA A 5 53.52 -20.44 -80.33
N HIS A 6 52.82 -20.99 -79.33
CA HIS A 6 51.53 -20.56 -78.79
C HIS A 6 51.61 -19.24 -77.99
N GLN A 7 50.55 -18.43 -78.10
CA GLN A 7 50.05 -17.55 -77.02
C GLN A 7 48.53 -17.40 -77.17
N VAL A 8 47.76 -17.74 -76.13
CA VAL A 8 46.37 -17.28 -75.94
C VAL A 8 46.16 -17.00 -74.44
N PRO A 9 45.47 -15.91 -74.05
CA PRO A 9 45.60 -15.31 -72.71
C PRO A 9 44.61 -15.86 -71.66
N LYS A 10 44.96 -15.60 -70.39
CA LYS A 10 44.28 -15.98 -69.14
C LYS A 10 42.97 -15.19 -68.91
N PRO A 11 41.92 -15.79 -68.31
CA PRO A 11 40.73 -15.07 -67.89
C PRO A 11 40.86 -14.41 -66.50
N PHE A 12 40.19 -13.27 -66.37
CA PHE A 12 40.02 -12.41 -65.20
C PHE A 12 39.37 -13.11 -64.00
N ALA A 13 39.89 -12.85 -62.79
CA ALA A 13 39.28 -13.22 -61.52
C ALA A 13 38.20 -12.20 -61.11
N LEU A 14 37.00 -12.68 -60.80
CA LEU A 14 35.86 -11.90 -60.31
C LEU A 14 35.88 -11.92 -58.77
N PHE A 15 35.99 -10.75 -58.14
CA PHE A 15 35.86 -10.57 -56.69
C PHE A 15 34.38 -10.65 -56.29
N VAL A 16 34.01 -11.65 -55.48
CA VAL A 16 32.70 -11.72 -54.81
C VAL A 16 32.82 -11.02 -53.46
N VAL A 17 32.12 -9.89 -53.31
CA VAL A 17 31.94 -9.21 -52.01
C VAL A 17 30.84 -9.94 -51.25
N LEU A 18 31.18 -10.57 -50.13
CA LEU A 18 30.25 -11.20 -49.21
C LEU A 18 29.63 -10.11 -48.31
N LEU A 19 28.37 -9.72 -48.56
CA LEU A 19 27.59 -8.91 -47.62
C LEU A 19 27.05 -9.81 -46.50
N ALA A 20 27.62 -9.70 -45.31
CA ALA A 20 27.04 -10.28 -44.10
C ALA A 20 25.86 -9.39 -43.63
N VAL A 21 24.64 -9.86 -43.81
CA VAL A 21 23.45 -9.25 -43.19
C VAL A 21 23.40 -9.73 -41.74
N LEU A 22 23.87 -8.91 -40.81
CA LEU A 22 23.60 -9.08 -39.38
C LEU A 22 22.14 -8.72 -39.14
N ALA A 23 21.26 -9.71 -39.09
CA ALA A 23 19.93 -9.54 -38.51
C ALA A 23 20.11 -9.43 -36.98
N GLY A 24 20.37 -8.20 -36.51
CA GLY A 24 20.36 -7.91 -35.08
C GLY A 24 18.96 -8.18 -34.53
N VAL A 25 18.85 -9.15 -33.62
CA VAL A 25 17.69 -9.29 -32.75
C VAL A 25 17.62 -7.99 -31.94
N LEU A 26 16.71 -7.08 -32.30
CA LEU A 26 16.31 -6.00 -31.41
C LEU A 26 15.58 -6.64 -30.23
N VAL A 27 16.33 -6.99 -29.19
CA VAL A 27 15.78 -7.07 -27.85
C VAL A 27 15.29 -5.65 -27.54
N PRO A 28 14.00 -5.42 -27.25
CA PRO A 28 13.58 -4.10 -26.80
C PRO A 28 14.44 -3.76 -25.59
N ALA A 29 15.23 -2.69 -25.68
CA ALA A 29 15.93 -2.18 -24.53
C ALA A 29 14.87 -1.87 -23.48
N ASP A 30 14.95 -2.53 -22.31
CA ASP A 30 14.15 -2.13 -21.16
C ASP A 30 14.33 -0.63 -21.00
N ARG A 31 13.23 0.12 -21.06
CA ARG A 31 13.29 1.55 -20.81
C ARG A 31 13.90 1.71 -19.42
N ALA A 32 15.03 2.39 -19.32
CA ALA A 32 15.60 2.74 -18.03
C ALA A 32 14.51 3.48 -17.22
N HIS A 33 14.04 2.85 -16.14
CA HIS A 33 13.06 3.46 -15.26
C HIS A 33 13.72 4.61 -14.49
N ALA A 34 12.91 5.61 -14.11
CA ALA A 34 13.37 6.62 -13.18
C ALA A 34 13.79 5.97 -11.85
N ALA A 35 14.79 6.55 -11.17
CA ALA A 35 15.22 6.03 -9.88
C ALA A 35 14.06 6.05 -8.87
N ALA A 36 13.98 5.01 -8.03
CA ALA A 36 12.98 4.93 -6.99
C ALA A 36 13.07 6.14 -6.03
N ASN A 37 11.93 6.70 -5.66
CA ASN A 37 11.85 7.83 -4.73
C ASN A 37 11.67 7.36 -3.29
N THR A 38 12.38 8.00 -2.37
CA THR A 38 12.29 7.71 -0.94
C THR A 38 11.14 8.43 -0.26
N PHE A 39 10.33 7.68 0.47
CA PHE A 39 9.31 8.16 1.38
C PHE A 39 9.80 8.02 2.82
N THR A 40 9.56 9.04 3.64
CA THR A 40 9.89 9.06 5.06
C THR A 40 8.61 9.23 5.85
N LEU A 41 8.40 8.38 6.85
CA LEU A 41 7.16 8.39 7.62
C LEU A 41 7.15 9.51 8.66
N GLY A 42 6.00 10.17 8.81
CA GLY A 42 5.76 11.14 9.89
C GLY A 42 6.35 12.53 9.67
N VAL A 43 6.93 12.82 8.50
CA VAL A 43 7.38 14.17 8.14
C VAL A 43 6.31 14.89 7.31
N THR A 44 6.19 16.21 7.50
CA THR A 44 5.39 17.04 6.60
C THR A 44 6.03 17.03 5.21
N ARG A 45 5.24 16.72 4.18
CA ARG A 45 5.69 16.72 2.79
C ARG A 45 5.42 18.07 2.14
N THR A 46 6.30 18.49 1.26
CA THR A 46 6.16 19.75 0.52
C THR A 46 6.03 19.52 -0.98
N ASP A 47 5.43 20.49 -1.67
CA ASP A 47 5.44 20.57 -3.13
C ASP A 47 6.82 20.97 -3.66
N THR A 48 6.99 20.98 -4.99
CA THR A 48 8.23 21.39 -5.67
C THR A 48 8.61 22.85 -5.45
N ALA A 49 7.73 23.67 -4.88
CA ALA A 49 7.99 25.05 -4.47
C ALA A 49 8.29 25.19 -2.96
N GLY A 50 8.38 24.07 -2.23
CA GLY A 50 8.68 24.05 -0.80
C GLY A 50 7.49 24.37 0.11
N ARG A 51 6.26 24.41 -0.40
CA ARG A 51 5.05 24.66 0.40
C ARG A 51 4.46 23.33 0.91
N PRO A 52 3.87 23.27 2.12
CA PRO A 52 3.22 22.06 2.60
C PRO A 52 2.17 21.52 1.62
N LEU A 53 2.19 20.21 1.36
CA LEU A 53 1.19 19.57 0.49
C LEU A 53 -0.17 19.50 1.16
N GLN A 54 -1.17 20.13 0.53
CA GLN A 54 -2.56 20.07 0.95
C GLN A 54 -3.28 18.90 0.25
N LEU A 55 -2.78 17.69 0.46
CA LEU A 55 -3.36 16.44 -0.05
C LEU A 55 -4.17 15.70 1.04
N HIS A 56 -4.72 16.46 1.98
CA HIS A 56 -5.50 15.96 3.09
C HIS A 56 -6.83 15.36 2.65
N GLY A 57 -7.21 14.21 3.20
CA GLY A 57 -8.41 13.50 2.76
C GLY A 57 -8.31 13.04 1.30
N LEU A 58 -7.08 12.76 0.83
CA LEU A 58 -6.67 12.49 -0.54
C LEU A 58 -7.75 11.93 -1.49
N GLY A 59 -7.99 12.69 -2.56
CA GLY A 59 -8.52 12.21 -3.83
C GLY A 59 -7.39 12.06 -4.82
N ILE A 60 -7.39 11.01 -5.64
CA ILE A 60 -6.35 10.80 -6.63
C ILE A 60 -6.91 10.12 -7.88
N VAL A 61 -6.46 10.55 -9.05
CA VAL A 61 -6.74 9.91 -10.34
C VAL A 61 -5.46 9.92 -11.19
N LYS A 62 -5.30 8.93 -12.07
CA LYS A 62 -4.20 8.88 -13.03
C LYS A 62 -4.74 9.14 -14.43
N ALA A 63 -4.08 10.00 -15.21
CA ALA A 63 -4.33 10.16 -16.64
C ALA A 63 -3.00 10.09 -17.39
N GLY A 64 -2.87 9.10 -18.30
CA GLY A 64 -1.58 8.75 -18.88
C GLY A 64 -0.56 8.39 -17.78
N ASN A 65 0.61 9.03 -17.82
CA ASN A 65 1.67 8.84 -16.83
C ASN A 65 1.59 9.83 -15.67
N THR A 66 0.57 10.69 -15.63
CA THR A 66 0.46 11.75 -14.62
C THR A 66 -0.61 11.39 -13.59
N TRP A 67 -0.21 11.42 -12.33
CA TRP A 67 -1.07 11.41 -11.17
C TRP A 67 -1.57 12.82 -10.88
N TYR A 68 -2.85 12.92 -10.57
CA TYR A 68 -3.52 14.15 -10.17
C TYR A 68 -4.06 13.94 -8.76
N GLY A 69 -3.52 14.70 -7.81
CA GLY A 69 -3.86 14.65 -6.40
C GLY A 69 -4.72 15.85 -6.01
N PHE A 70 -5.71 15.59 -5.17
CA PHE A 70 -6.63 16.58 -4.61
C PHE A 70 -6.70 16.37 -3.10
N GLY A 71 -6.79 17.45 -2.35
CA GLY A 71 -7.00 17.38 -0.91
C GLY A 71 -7.71 18.62 -0.42
N GLU A 72 -8.01 18.63 0.87
CA GLU A 72 -8.53 19.81 1.54
C GLU A 72 -7.39 20.80 1.80
N ASP A 73 -7.54 22.07 1.42
CA ASP A 73 -6.62 23.10 1.90
C ASP A 73 -6.92 23.42 3.37
N LYS A 74 -6.03 22.94 4.24
CA LYS A 74 -6.04 23.12 5.69
C LYS A 74 -5.03 24.17 6.15
N THR A 75 -4.46 24.97 5.25
CA THR A 75 -3.50 26.04 5.57
C THR A 75 -4.09 26.98 6.62
N GLY A 76 -3.40 27.16 7.74
CA GLY A 76 -3.86 28.02 8.83
C GLY A 76 -5.04 27.49 9.65
N GLN A 77 -5.56 26.29 9.37
CA GLN A 77 -6.65 25.70 10.14
C GLN A 77 -6.20 25.08 11.46
N THR A 78 -7.11 25.12 12.43
CA THR A 78 -6.95 24.56 13.77
C THR A 78 -8.24 23.84 14.17
N THR A 79 -8.24 23.12 15.29
CA THR A 79 -9.44 22.51 15.88
C THR A 79 -10.57 23.51 16.15
N ALA A 80 -10.26 24.81 16.31
CA ALA A 80 -11.26 25.86 16.50
C ALA A 80 -11.78 26.46 15.17
N ASN A 81 -11.08 26.23 14.06
CA ASN A 81 -11.45 26.75 12.74
C ASN A 81 -11.04 25.77 11.64
N THR A 82 -12.02 24.98 11.19
CA THR A 82 -11.88 23.98 10.13
C THR A 82 -12.67 24.36 8.86
N ALA A 83 -13.04 25.64 8.72
CA ALA A 83 -13.91 26.09 7.64
C ALA A 83 -13.24 25.93 6.25
N PHE A 84 -14.01 25.46 5.28
CA PHE A 84 -13.56 25.25 3.90
C PHE A 84 -12.87 26.48 3.29
N GLN A 85 -11.76 26.21 2.61
CA GLN A 85 -10.94 27.19 1.89
C GLN A 85 -11.00 26.95 0.39
N ASP A 86 -10.49 25.81 -0.06
CA ASP A 86 -10.59 25.31 -1.42
C ASP A 86 -10.09 23.84 -1.50
N ILE A 87 -10.16 23.28 -2.70
CA ILE A 87 -9.54 22.00 -3.07
C ILE A 87 -8.44 22.28 -4.10
N PRO A 88 -7.15 22.28 -3.74
CA PRO A 88 -6.06 22.41 -4.70
C PRO A 88 -5.88 21.14 -5.55
N CYS A 89 -5.27 21.32 -6.72
CA CYS A 89 -4.79 20.22 -7.56
C CYS A 89 -3.26 20.20 -7.58
N TYR A 90 -2.70 18.99 -7.52
CA TYR A 90 -1.27 18.74 -7.72
C TYR A 90 -1.06 17.67 -8.79
N THR A 91 0.06 17.73 -9.49
CA THR A 91 0.49 16.70 -10.43
C THR A 91 1.79 16.04 -9.99
N SER A 92 1.93 14.75 -10.25
CA SER A 92 3.16 13.99 -10.05
C SER A 92 3.29 12.89 -11.09
N THR A 93 4.50 12.50 -11.47
CA THR A 93 4.74 11.27 -12.26
C THR A 93 5.19 10.11 -11.39
N ASP A 94 5.65 10.38 -10.17
CA ASP A 94 6.34 9.42 -9.32
C ASP A 94 5.73 9.26 -7.92
N LEU A 95 4.60 9.94 -7.66
CA LEU A 95 3.89 10.01 -6.36
C LEU A 95 4.68 10.64 -5.21
N ALA A 96 5.95 11.00 -5.43
CA ALA A 96 6.84 11.59 -4.44
C ALA A 96 6.90 13.11 -4.59
N ASN A 97 7.18 13.57 -5.81
CA ASN A 97 7.38 14.96 -6.17
C ASN A 97 6.10 15.53 -6.77
N TRP A 98 5.51 16.52 -6.10
CA TRP A 98 4.21 17.08 -6.46
C TRP A 98 4.33 18.55 -6.84
N THR A 99 3.79 18.93 -7.98
CA THR A 99 3.72 20.33 -8.43
C THR A 99 2.29 20.83 -8.34
N HIS A 100 2.09 21.95 -7.64
CA HIS A 100 0.80 22.60 -7.51
C HIS A 100 0.36 23.21 -8.85
N GLN A 101 -0.86 22.88 -9.30
CA GLN A 101 -1.42 23.33 -10.57
C GLN A 101 -2.45 24.45 -10.43
N GLY A 102 -2.95 24.71 -9.22
CA GLY A 102 -4.01 25.68 -8.96
C GLY A 102 -5.16 25.09 -8.16
N ILE A 103 -6.24 25.85 -8.08
CA ILE A 103 -7.45 25.47 -7.33
C ILE A 103 -8.37 24.67 -8.25
N ALA A 104 -8.63 23.41 -7.90
CA ALA A 104 -9.57 22.54 -8.60
C ALA A 104 -11.03 22.93 -8.30
N LEU A 105 -11.35 23.19 -7.02
CA LEU A 105 -12.68 23.62 -6.60
C LEU A 105 -12.57 24.76 -5.59
N ALA A 106 -13.04 25.94 -5.99
CA ALA A 106 -12.93 27.14 -5.18
C ALA A 106 -14.12 27.32 -4.23
N LYS A 107 -13.87 27.95 -3.08
CA LYS A 107 -14.91 28.48 -2.20
C LYS A 107 -15.77 29.51 -2.90
N GLN A 108 -17.07 29.43 -2.63
CA GLN A 108 -18.10 30.33 -3.13
C GLN A 108 -18.46 31.37 -2.07
N SER A 109 -19.17 32.42 -2.47
CA SER A 109 -19.63 33.46 -1.53
C SER A 109 -20.75 32.98 -0.60
N SER A 110 -21.45 31.90 -0.96
CA SER A 110 -22.57 31.32 -0.22
C SER A 110 -22.79 29.85 -0.62
N GLY A 111 -23.80 29.19 -0.03
CA GLY A 111 -24.17 27.81 -0.35
C GLY A 111 -23.29 26.76 0.33
N ASP A 112 -23.27 25.55 -0.22
CA ASP A 112 -22.52 24.41 0.31
C ASP A 112 -21.01 24.63 0.34
N LEU A 113 -20.51 25.44 -0.60
CA LEU A 113 -19.10 25.82 -0.69
C LEU A 113 -18.86 27.23 -0.13
N GLY A 114 -19.80 27.76 0.65
CA GLY A 114 -19.75 29.10 1.23
C GLY A 114 -18.80 29.25 2.42
N PRO A 115 -18.78 30.44 3.05
CA PRO A 115 -18.15 30.64 4.35
C PRO A 115 -18.76 29.73 5.44
N ASN A 116 -17.94 29.34 6.43
CA ASN A 116 -18.37 28.52 7.58
C ASN A 116 -19.02 27.19 7.17
N ARG A 117 -18.46 26.53 6.15
CA ARG A 117 -18.86 25.19 5.70
C ARG A 117 -17.75 24.19 5.94
N ILE A 118 -18.13 22.92 6.07
CA ILE A 118 -17.23 21.79 6.14
C ILE A 118 -17.30 21.07 4.80
N VAL A 119 -16.16 20.97 4.12
CA VAL A 119 -16.04 20.31 2.81
C VAL A 119 -14.80 19.44 2.88
N GLU A 120 -14.99 18.14 2.92
CA GLU A 120 -13.94 17.19 3.29
C GLU A 120 -13.78 16.06 2.27
N ARG A 121 -12.62 15.42 2.30
CA ARG A 121 -12.30 14.17 1.60
C ARG A 121 -12.65 14.17 0.11
N PRO A 122 -12.12 15.09 -0.71
CA PRO A 122 -12.36 15.05 -2.15
C PRO A 122 -11.99 13.68 -2.72
N LYS A 123 -12.81 13.12 -3.61
CA LYS A 123 -12.54 11.89 -4.36
C LYS A 123 -12.89 12.14 -5.81
N VAL A 124 -12.03 11.71 -6.74
CA VAL A 124 -12.22 11.95 -8.17
C VAL A 124 -12.14 10.64 -8.93
N LEU A 125 -13.16 10.38 -9.76
CA LEU A 125 -13.13 9.32 -10.78
C LEU A 125 -13.25 9.92 -12.17
N TYR A 126 -12.67 9.26 -13.17
CA TYR A 126 -12.88 9.59 -14.57
C TYR A 126 -13.98 8.70 -15.17
N ASN A 127 -14.99 9.31 -15.76
CA ASN A 127 -16.02 8.60 -16.52
C ASN A 127 -15.66 8.64 -18.02
N ALA A 128 -15.29 7.49 -18.58
CA ALA A 128 -14.88 7.39 -19.98
C ALA A 128 -16.05 7.62 -20.97
N ALA A 129 -17.28 7.26 -20.59
CA ALA A 129 -18.46 7.41 -21.46
C ALA A 129 -18.85 8.89 -21.64
N THR A 130 -18.78 9.67 -20.57
CA THR A 130 -19.08 11.12 -20.59
C THR A 130 -17.84 11.99 -20.76
N ARG A 131 -16.65 11.40 -20.78
CA ARG A 131 -15.34 12.08 -20.83
C ARG A 131 -15.19 13.17 -19.78
N THR A 132 -15.70 12.89 -18.58
CA THR A 132 -15.81 13.86 -17.50
C THR A 132 -15.14 13.31 -16.24
N TYR A 133 -14.37 14.15 -15.56
CA TYR A 133 -13.91 13.91 -14.20
C TYR A 133 -15.01 14.32 -13.23
N VAL A 134 -15.38 13.41 -12.33
CA VAL A 134 -16.43 13.63 -11.33
C VAL A 134 -15.81 13.58 -9.95
N MET A 135 -15.92 14.70 -9.23
CA MET A 135 -15.46 14.86 -7.86
C MET A 135 -16.63 14.71 -6.89
N TYR A 136 -16.49 13.82 -5.91
CA TYR A 136 -17.34 13.75 -4.73
C TYR A 136 -16.64 14.35 -3.52
N LEU A 137 -17.40 15.02 -2.67
CA LEU A 137 -16.95 15.61 -1.41
C LEU A 137 -17.93 15.27 -0.29
N HIS A 138 -17.47 15.19 0.95
CA HIS A 138 -18.36 15.32 2.10
C HIS A 138 -18.71 16.79 2.27
N ILE A 139 -20.01 17.11 2.38
CA ILE A 139 -20.53 18.44 2.62
C ILE A 139 -21.26 18.47 3.95
N ASP A 140 -20.88 19.41 4.80
CA ASP A 140 -21.51 19.59 6.11
C ASP A 140 -21.61 21.05 6.57
N SER A 141 -22.37 21.22 7.65
CA SER A 141 -22.35 22.41 8.48
C SER A 141 -21.23 22.32 9.52
N THR A 142 -20.89 23.41 10.21
CA THR A 142 -19.89 23.38 11.29
C THR A 142 -20.31 22.53 12.50
N SER A 143 -21.59 22.20 12.61
CA SER A 143 -22.12 21.28 13.64
C SER A 143 -22.30 19.84 13.15
N TYR A 144 -21.82 19.52 11.94
CA TYR A 144 -21.96 18.20 11.29
C TYR A 144 -23.42 17.70 11.20
N SER A 145 -24.35 18.64 10.93
CA SER A 145 -25.79 18.38 10.88
C SER A 145 -26.32 18.00 9.50
N ASP A 146 -25.70 18.47 8.41
CA ASP A 146 -26.23 18.31 7.05
C ASP A 146 -25.96 16.91 6.53
N GLN A 147 -24.74 16.41 6.72
CA GLN A 147 -24.32 15.03 6.43
C GLN A 147 -24.65 14.61 4.99
N ARG A 148 -24.09 15.33 4.00
CA ARG A 148 -24.40 15.15 2.57
C ARG A 148 -23.14 14.82 1.77
N VAL A 149 -23.33 14.31 0.56
CA VAL A 149 -22.28 14.31 -0.47
C VAL A 149 -22.50 15.44 -1.45
N GLY A 150 -21.43 16.14 -1.82
CA GLY A 150 -21.40 17.13 -2.90
C GLY A 150 -20.83 16.54 -4.18
N VAL A 151 -21.28 17.02 -5.34
CA VAL A 151 -20.77 16.58 -6.64
C VAL A 151 -20.29 17.78 -7.45
N ALA A 152 -19.11 17.66 -8.06
CA ALA A 152 -18.59 18.62 -9.02
C ALA A 152 -18.03 17.90 -10.25
N THR A 153 -18.03 18.57 -11.40
CA THR A 153 -17.57 17.96 -12.67
C THR A 153 -16.62 18.84 -13.45
N SER A 154 -15.68 18.24 -14.17
CA SER A 154 -14.73 18.94 -15.03
C SER A 154 -14.38 18.10 -16.28
N PRO A 155 -14.15 18.73 -17.46
CA PRO A 155 -13.57 18.04 -18.61
C PRO A 155 -12.05 17.79 -18.46
N ALA A 156 -11.39 18.46 -17.52
CA ALA A 156 -9.95 18.36 -17.27
C ALA A 156 -9.65 17.84 -15.85
N PRO A 157 -8.57 17.06 -15.64
CA PRO A 157 -8.27 16.47 -14.33
C PRO A 157 -8.17 17.51 -13.20
N CYS A 158 -7.41 18.60 -13.40
CA CYS A 158 -7.23 19.65 -12.38
C CYS A 158 -8.33 20.70 -12.36
N GLY A 159 -9.43 20.52 -13.09
CA GLY A 159 -10.49 21.52 -13.12
C GLY A 159 -10.22 22.69 -14.08
N PRO A 160 -10.87 23.85 -13.84
CA PRO A 160 -11.74 24.10 -12.68
C PRO A 160 -12.99 23.23 -12.69
N TYR A 161 -13.37 22.70 -11.53
CA TYR A 161 -14.58 21.90 -11.35
C TYR A 161 -15.80 22.80 -11.17
N SER A 162 -16.88 22.46 -11.87
CA SER A 162 -18.18 23.10 -11.71
C SER A 162 -19.01 22.33 -10.67
N TYR A 163 -19.31 22.98 -9.54
CA TYR A 163 -20.13 22.40 -8.48
C TYR A 163 -21.58 22.26 -8.91
N ARG A 164 -22.18 21.09 -8.65
CA ARG A 164 -23.56 20.74 -9.06
C ARG A 164 -24.56 20.74 -7.91
N GLY A 165 -24.10 20.83 -6.67
CA GLY A 165 -24.92 20.71 -5.46
C GLY A 165 -24.60 19.46 -4.66
N SER A 166 -25.34 19.30 -3.55
CA SER A 166 -25.21 18.16 -2.64
C SER A 166 -26.54 17.42 -2.42
N PHE A 167 -26.45 16.18 -1.94
CA PHE A 167 -27.59 15.33 -1.59
C PHE A 167 -27.22 14.29 -0.52
N GLN A 168 -28.23 13.69 0.11
CA GLN A 168 -28.08 12.49 0.95
C GLN A 168 -28.28 11.25 0.08
N PRO A 169 -27.28 10.35 -0.07
CA PRO A 169 -27.38 9.18 -0.94
C PRO A 169 -28.58 8.28 -0.60
N LEU A 170 -29.57 8.23 -1.50
CA LEU A 170 -30.83 7.52 -1.28
C LEU A 170 -31.53 7.92 0.05
N GLY A 171 -31.39 9.18 0.48
CA GLY A 171 -31.93 9.68 1.75
C GLY A 171 -31.14 9.28 3.00
N ASN A 172 -29.97 8.65 2.86
CA ASN A 172 -29.11 8.30 3.98
C ASN A 172 -28.11 9.42 4.29
N GLN A 173 -27.82 9.59 5.58
CA GLN A 173 -26.72 10.43 6.06
C GLN A 173 -25.38 9.99 5.47
N SER A 174 -24.54 10.96 5.14
CA SER A 174 -23.18 10.76 4.65
C SER A 174 -22.20 11.66 5.40
N ARG A 175 -21.10 11.10 5.88
CA ARG A 175 -19.94 11.83 6.39
C ARG A 175 -18.71 11.46 5.58
N ASP A 176 -17.76 10.77 6.21
CA ASP A 176 -16.56 10.23 5.59
C ASP A 176 -16.88 9.46 4.30
N ILE A 177 -16.14 9.79 3.24
CA ILE A 177 -16.32 9.18 1.92
C ILE A 177 -15.03 8.60 1.32
N GLY A 178 -15.24 7.59 0.48
CA GLY A 178 -14.26 7.04 -0.46
C GLY A 178 -14.91 6.77 -1.82
N MET A 179 -14.12 6.50 -2.84
CA MET A 179 -14.64 6.06 -4.13
C MET A 179 -13.80 4.91 -4.67
N PHE A 180 -14.44 4.06 -5.46
CA PHE A 180 -13.80 2.95 -6.16
C PHE A 180 -14.36 2.88 -7.57
N GLN A 181 -13.49 2.64 -8.55
CA GLN A 181 -13.89 2.34 -9.92
C GLN A 181 -13.47 0.91 -10.20
N ASP A 182 -14.44 0.07 -10.52
CA ASP A 182 -14.19 -1.32 -10.86
C ASP A 182 -13.65 -1.42 -12.30
N THR A 183 -13.07 -2.57 -12.60
CA THR A 183 -12.41 -2.88 -13.87
C THR A 183 -13.34 -2.81 -15.09
N ASP A 184 -14.65 -2.96 -14.88
CA ASP A 184 -15.69 -2.79 -15.91
C ASP A 184 -16.09 -1.33 -16.14
N GLY A 185 -15.51 -0.39 -15.39
CA GLY A 185 -15.88 1.02 -15.42
C GLY A 185 -17.16 1.33 -14.63
N THR A 186 -17.61 0.46 -13.71
CA THR A 186 -18.64 0.82 -12.75
C THR A 186 -18.03 1.62 -11.60
N GLY A 187 -18.61 2.78 -11.30
CA GLY A 187 -18.19 3.62 -10.18
C GLY A 187 -18.97 3.31 -8.90
N TYR A 188 -18.29 3.39 -7.76
CA TYR A 188 -18.85 3.17 -6.44
C TYR A 188 -18.48 4.31 -5.49
N LEU A 189 -19.45 4.77 -4.71
CA LEU A 189 -19.27 5.68 -3.59
C LEU A 189 -19.31 4.87 -2.29
N LEU A 190 -18.28 5.01 -1.48
CA LEU A 190 -18.25 4.54 -0.11
C LEU A 190 -18.60 5.73 0.77
N SER A 191 -19.57 5.60 1.65
CA SER A 191 -20.04 6.69 2.50
C SER A 191 -20.57 6.15 3.82
N GLU A 192 -20.07 6.67 4.92
CA GLU A 192 -20.53 6.28 6.26
C GLU A 192 -21.52 7.28 6.86
N ASN A 193 -22.25 6.84 7.87
CA ASN A 193 -23.12 7.69 8.68
C ASN A 193 -22.54 7.89 10.08
N ALA A 194 -23.22 8.70 10.89
CA ALA A 194 -22.84 8.97 12.28
C ALA A 194 -22.68 7.73 13.18
N GLY A 195 -23.34 6.63 12.83
CA GLY A 195 -23.26 5.35 13.52
C GLY A 195 -22.11 4.46 13.06
N ARG A 196 -21.18 4.97 12.24
CA ARG A 196 -20.03 4.22 11.68
C ARG A 196 -20.48 2.99 10.88
N SER A 197 -21.55 3.17 10.11
CA SER A 197 -22.06 2.18 9.17
C SER A 197 -21.71 2.62 7.75
N LEU A 198 -20.69 2.00 7.18
CA LEU A 198 -20.20 2.28 5.85
C LEU A 198 -21.10 1.62 4.82
N ARG A 199 -21.73 2.42 3.97
CA ARG A 199 -22.51 1.96 2.83
C ARG A 199 -21.70 2.09 1.56
N ILE A 200 -21.81 1.09 0.70
CA ILE A 200 -21.26 1.12 -0.65
C ILE A 200 -22.44 1.32 -1.59
N TYR A 201 -22.39 2.39 -2.38
CA TYR A 201 -23.38 2.74 -3.38
C TYR A 201 -22.80 2.57 -4.76
N ARG A 202 -23.53 1.92 -5.65
CA ARG A 202 -23.26 1.98 -7.09
C ARG A 202 -23.66 3.37 -7.60
N LEU A 203 -22.80 4.01 -8.38
CA LEU A 203 -23.09 5.30 -9.01
C LEU A 203 -23.98 5.15 -10.25
N SER A 204 -24.61 6.25 -10.66
CA SER A 204 -25.27 6.38 -11.97
C SER A 204 -24.28 6.19 -13.12
N ALA A 205 -24.78 5.92 -14.33
CA ALA A 205 -23.91 5.68 -15.50
C ALA A 205 -22.98 6.87 -15.84
N ASP A 206 -23.38 8.09 -15.51
CA ASP A 206 -22.60 9.32 -15.67
C ASP A 206 -21.78 9.72 -14.43
N TYR A 207 -21.86 8.89 -13.36
CA TYR A 207 -21.29 9.11 -12.04
C TYR A 207 -21.80 10.34 -11.28
N THR A 208 -22.84 11.06 -11.72
CA THR A 208 -23.25 12.30 -11.05
C THR A 208 -24.28 12.11 -9.93
N SER A 209 -24.78 10.89 -9.72
CA SER A 209 -25.67 10.52 -8.62
C SER A 209 -25.46 9.08 -8.18
N VAL A 210 -26.21 8.60 -7.19
CA VAL A 210 -26.20 7.20 -6.75
C VAL A 210 -27.37 6.44 -7.37
N ALA A 211 -27.10 5.24 -7.88
CA ALA A 211 -28.10 4.36 -8.50
C ALA A 211 -28.73 3.39 -7.49
N SER A 212 -27.90 2.75 -6.64
CA SER A 212 -28.37 1.75 -5.68
C SER A 212 -27.36 1.54 -4.54
N ALA A 213 -27.83 1.09 -3.37
CA ALA A 213 -26.94 0.55 -2.36
C ALA A 213 -26.57 -0.90 -2.72
N VAL A 214 -25.30 -1.28 -2.59
CA VAL A 214 -24.80 -2.64 -2.88
C VAL A 214 -24.36 -3.41 -1.64
N ALA A 215 -23.83 -2.72 -0.62
CA ALA A 215 -23.42 -3.34 0.64
C ALA A 215 -23.49 -2.36 1.81
N THR A 216 -23.54 -2.90 3.03
CA THR A 216 -23.40 -2.13 4.27
C THR A 216 -22.48 -2.89 5.22
N LEU A 217 -21.41 -2.24 5.65
CA LEU A 217 -20.42 -2.76 6.58
C LEU A 217 -20.61 -2.07 7.94
N PRO A 218 -21.00 -2.79 9.00
CA PRO A 218 -21.14 -2.20 10.33
C PRO A 218 -19.77 -1.93 10.96
N ASN A 219 -19.64 -0.88 11.79
CA ASN A 219 -18.42 -0.52 12.50
C ASN A 219 -17.22 -0.22 11.59
N HIS A 220 -17.44 0.53 10.49
CA HIS A 220 -16.39 0.94 9.56
C HIS A 220 -16.48 2.44 9.24
N GLU A 221 -15.31 3.09 9.16
CA GLU A 221 -15.08 4.49 8.82
C GLU A 221 -13.93 4.56 7.79
N SER A 222 -14.22 5.04 6.57
CA SER A 222 -13.24 5.22 5.49
C SER A 222 -12.23 4.07 5.30
N PRO A 223 -12.53 3.05 4.48
CA PRO A 223 -13.07 1.73 4.89
C PRO A 223 -12.40 0.99 6.08
N ALA A 224 -11.80 1.68 7.05
CA ALA A 224 -11.15 1.06 8.19
C ALA A 224 -12.16 0.63 9.27
N VAL A 225 -11.87 -0.44 10.01
CA VAL A 225 -12.70 -0.85 11.15
C VAL A 225 -12.64 0.24 12.22
N THR A 226 -13.78 0.55 12.82
CA THR A 226 -13.87 1.55 13.90
C THR A 226 -12.85 1.28 15.00
N GLY A 227 -12.11 2.32 15.40
CA GLY A 227 -11.12 2.24 16.47
C GLY A 227 -9.74 1.77 16.01
N THR A 228 -9.55 1.42 14.74
CA THR A 228 -8.20 1.23 14.20
C THR A 228 -7.52 2.57 14.02
N ASN A 229 -6.44 2.79 14.77
CA ASN A 229 -5.61 3.98 14.67
C ASN A 229 -4.32 3.62 13.90
N THR A 230 -4.48 3.26 12.63
CA THR A 230 -3.46 2.66 11.74
C THR A 230 -2.17 3.48 11.75
N TYR A 231 -1.23 3.12 12.62
CA TYR A 231 0.00 3.88 12.88
C TYR A 231 -0.21 5.37 13.20
N ASN A 232 -1.19 5.67 14.04
CA ASN A 232 -1.60 7.04 14.37
C ASN A 232 -1.99 7.82 13.11
N SER A 233 -2.75 7.20 12.20
CA SER A 233 -3.31 7.86 11.03
C SER A 233 -4.68 7.30 10.65
N GLN A 234 -5.41 8.10 9.89
CA GLN A 234 -6.75 7.79 9.41
C GLN A 234 -6.68 7.62 7.89
N THR A 235 -7.30 6.55 7.38
CA THR A 235 -7.28 6.26 5.94
C THR A 235 -7.95 7.38 5.15
N ALA A 236 -7.32 7.78 4.04
CA ALA A 236 -7.87 8.71 3.07
C ALA A 236 -8.10 8.02 1.72
N ASN A 237 -7.16 7.15 1.29
CA ASN A 237 -7.24 6.43 0.02
C ASN A 237 -6.39 5.15 0.02
N ILE A 238 -6.63 4.26 -0.94
CA ILE A 238 -5.72 3.17 -1.32
C ILE A 238 -5.30 3.39 -2.77
N ILE A 239 -4.04 3.71 -3.01
CA ILE A 239 -3.53 4.05 -4.34
C ILE A 239 -3.03 2.77 -5.02
N THR A 240 -3.54 2.46 -6.21
CA THR A 240 -3.07 1.32 -7.01
C THR A 240 -1.98 1.77 -7.97
N VAL A 241 -0.73 1.42 -7.70
CA VAL A 241 0.44 1.74 -8.51
C VAL A 241 0.77 0.55 -9.41
N GLN A 242 0.13 0.52 -10.58
CA GLN A 242 0.45 -0.45 -11.63
C GLN A 242 1.65 0.05 -12.44
N GLY A 243 2.72 -0.74 -12.43
CA GLY A 243 3.91 -0.49 -13.24
C GLY A 243 4.27 -1.66 -14.13
N SER A 244 5.43 -1.58 -14.77
CA SER A 244 5.91 -2.55 -15.75
C SER A 244 6.33 -3.90 -15.17
N ALA A 245 6.71 -3.94 -13.88
CA ALA A 245 7.20 -5.15 -13.21
C ALA A 245 6.20 -5.71 -12.19
N ALA A 246 5.50 -4.84 -11.46
CA ALA A 246 4.57 -5.24 -10.42
C ALA A 246 3.41 -4.25 -10.26
N THR A 247 2.45 -4.62 -9.41
CA THR A 247 1.44 -3.70 -8.90
C THR A 247 1.62 -3.56 -7.40
N THR A 248 1.88 -2.34 -6.95
CA THR A 248 1.96 -2.00 -5.52
C THR A 248 0.70 -1.25 -5.11
N TYR A 249 0.12 -1.61 -3.97
CA TYR A 249 -0.96 -0.85 -3.36
C TYR A 249 -0.38 0.00 -2.24
N LEU A 250 -0.76 1.28 -2.17
CA LEU A 250 -0.34 2.17 -1.11
C LEU A 250 -1.52 2.51 -0.22
N TYR A 251 -1.38 2.25 1.07
CA TYR A 251 -2.17 2.94 2.08
C TYR A 251 -1.80 4.42 2.05
N ALA A 252 -2.78 5.31 1.92
CA ALA A 252 -2.62 6.74 2.07
C ALA A 252 -3.54 7.24 3.18
N GLY A 253 -2.96 7.76 4.25
CA GLY A 253 -3.69 8.33 5.38
C GLY A 253 -3.15 9.66 5.87
N ASP A 254 -3.95 10.32 6.70
CA ASP A 254 -3.62 11.57 7.37
C ASP A 254 -3.32 11.30 8.86
N ARG A 255 -2.21 11.84 9.36
CA ARG A 255 -1.93 11.96 10.79
C ARG A 255 -2.30 13.37 11.22
N TRP A 256 -3.57 13.57 11.55
CA TRP A 256 -4.11 14.88 11.89
C TRP A 256 -3.42 15.52 13.09
N THR A 257 -2.95 16.77 12.92
CA THR A 257 -2.41 17.59 13.99
C THR A 257 -3.39 18.73 14.31
N GLY A 258 -4.07 18.64 15.46
CA GLY A 258 -5.21 19.51 15.75
C GLY A 258 -4.92 21.02 15.75
N ASN A 259 -3.70 21.46 16.00
CA ASN A 259 -3.36 22.90 16.08
C ASN A 259 -2.62 23.44 14.86
N ALA A 260 -2.37 22.61 13.84
CA ALA A 260 -1.70 23.00 12.61
C ALA A 260 -2.10 22.07 11.47
N MET A 261 -3.41 22.02 11.15
CA MET A 261 -3.96 20.94 10.33
C MET A 261 -3.34 20.87 8.92
N GLY A 262 -3.00 22.00 8.31
CA GLY A 262 -2.28 22.03 7.02
C GLY A 262 -0.84 21.49 7.04
N ASN A 263 -0.29 21.21 8.22
CA ASN A 263 1.00 20.56 8.40
C ASN A 263 0.85 19.09 8.85
N SER A 264 -0.38 18.55 8.88
CA SER A 264 -0.63 17.15 9.25
C SER A 264 0.20 16.21 8.37
N PRO A 265 1.04 15.32 8.94
CA PRO A 265 1.83 14.41 8.12
C PRO A 265 0.93 13.46 7.30
N LEU A 266 1.31 13.26 6.04
CA LEU A 266 0.71 12.24 5.18
C LEU A 266 1.44 10.91 5.43
N ILE A 267 0.71 9.89 5.87
CA ILE A 267 1.25 8.55 6.16
C ILE A 267 0.96 7.65 4.97
N TRP A 268 1.96 7.49 4.10
CA TRP A 268 1.87 6.62 2.94
C TRP A 268 2.76 5.39 3.14
N LEU A 269 2.17 4.21 3.01
CA LEU A 269 2.82 2.93 3.29
C LEU A 269 2.47 1.89 2.23
N PRO A 270 3.43 1.04 1.82
CA PRO A 270 3.15 -0.08 0.95
C PRO A 270 2.30 -1.11 1.67
N LEU A 271 1.23 -1.52 1.01
CA LEU A 271 0.26 -2.50 1.47
C LEU A 271 0.48 -3.79 0.68
N THR A 272 0.62 -4.91 1.40
CA THR A 272 0.83 -6.22 0.79
C THR A 272 -0.45 -7.02 0.81
N ILE A 273 -0.84 -7.57 -0.33
CA ILE A 273 -2.01 -8.43 -0.48
C ILE A 273 -1.55 -9.84 -0.80
N ARG A 274 -1.97 -10.83 -0.01
CA ARG A 274 -1.68 -12.26 -0.20
C ARG A 274 -2.98 -13.05 -0.09
N GLY A 275 -3.51 -13.48 -1.25
CA GLY A 275 -4.83 -14.09 -1.31
C GLY A 275 -5.90 -13.13 -0.78
N THR A 276 -6.58 -13.52 0.29
CA THR A 276 -7.62 -12.70 0.96
C THR A 276 -7.07 -11.88 2.13
N THR A 277 -5.77 -11.92 2.40
CA THR A 277 -5.17 -11.21 3.53
C THR A 277 -4.46 -9.96 3.06
N VAL A 278 -4.70 -8.88 3.81
CA VAL A 278 -4.03 -7.59 3.64
C VAL A 278 -3.15 -7.35 4.86
N ASN A 279 -1.88 -7.03 4.61
CA ASN A 279 -0.93 -6.64 5.65
C ASN A 279 -0.38 -5.26 5.35
N LEU A 280 -0.18 -4.51 6.43
CA LEU A 280 0.46 -3.21 6.40
C LEU A 280 1.52 -3.24 7.49
N GLY A 281 2.79 -3.10 7.09
CA GLY A 281 3.89 -2.85 8.00
C GLY A 281 4.22 -1.36 8.03
N GLN A 282 4.79 -0.87 9.13
CA GLN A 282 5.31 0.49 9.16
C GLN A 282 6.78 0.50 8.73
N TYR A 283 7.14 1.34 7.76
CA TYR A 283 8.53 1.47 7.32
C TYR A 283 8.97 2.92 7.55
N PRO A 284 9.86 3.22 8.51
CA PRO A 284 10.31 4.59 8.79
C PRO A 284 10.82 5.31 7.53
N SER A 285 11.45 4.56 6.64
CA SER A 285 11.74 4.97 5.28
C SER A 285 11.64 3.79 4.31
N TRP A 286 11.16 4.05 3.11
CA TRP A 286 10.98 3.08 2.04
C TRP A 286 11.06 3.77 0.67
N ASN A 287 11.32 3.04 -0.41
CA ASN A 287 11.34 3.57 -1.76
C ASN A 287 10.18 3.06 -2.60
N LEU A 288 9.70 3.89 -3.52
CA LEU A 288 8.76 3.53 -4.58
C LEU A 288 9.38 3.79 -5.95
N ASP A 289 9.40 2.78 -6.80
CA ASP A 289 9.51 2.96 -8.25
C ASP A 289 8.10 2.92 -8.84
N ALA A 290 7.55 4.09 -9.16
CA ALA A 290 6.19 4.21 -9.66
C ALA A 290 6.03 3.70 -11.11
N ASP A 291 7.12 3.67 -11.89
CA ASP A 291 7.11 3.17 -13.27
C ASP A 291 7.18 1.64 -13.28
N ALA A 292 8.01 1.05 -12.41
CA ALA A 292 8.06 -0.41 -12.22
C ALA A 292 6.89 -0.95 -11.38
N GLY A 293 6.28 -0.11 -10.55
CA GLY A 293 5.22 -0.50 -9.61
C GLY A 293 5.75 -1.35 -8.46
N THR A 294 7.02 -1.19 -8.10
CA THR A 294 7.73 -1.93 -7.05
C THR A 294 8.12 -1.02 -5.90
N TRP A 295 8.29 -1.58 -4.70
CA TRP A 295 8.75 -0.84 -3.53
C TRP A 295 9.82 -1.63 -2.77
N SER A 296 10.61 -0.94 -1.94
CA SER A 296 11.58 -1.57 -1.05
C SER A 296 11.68 -0.84 0.28
N ALA A 297 11.87 -1.58 1.38
CA ALA A 297 12.10 -0.98 2.69
C ALA A 297 13.57 -0.54 2.85
N ASN A 298 13.77 0.71 3.27
CA ASN A 298 15.11 1.23 3.65
C ASN A 298 15.37 1.01 5.14
N ALA A 299 14.32 1.02 5.96
CA ALA A 299 14.38 0.92 7.41
C ALA A 299 13.17 0.16 7.95
N GLY A 300 13.25 -0.26 9.22
CA GLY A 300 12.17 -0.99 9.89
C GLY A 300 12.11 -2.47 9.52
N LEU A 301 13.25 -3.05 9.13
CA LEU A 301 13.41 -4.49 8.95
C LEU A 301 14.27 -5.05 10.09
N PRO A 302 14.06 -6.32 10.49
CA PRO A 302 15.03 -7.03 11.30
C PRO A 302 16.40 -7.04 10.61
N GLY A 303 17.48 -6.94 11.39
CA GLY A 303 18.83 -7.15 10.85
C GLY A 303 19.02 -8.59 10.40
N ASP A 304 19.87 -8.83 9.41
CA ASP A 304 20.29 -10.21 9.10
C ASP A 304 21.13 -10.78 10.25
N GLY A 305 21.08 -12.11 10.43
CA GLY A 305 21.87 -12.80 11.45
C GLY A 305 21.05 -13.58 12.46
N THR A 306 21.68 -13.96 13.57
CA THR A 306 21.07 -14.77 14.62
C THR A 306 20.31 -13.90 15.61
N HIS A 307 19.05 -14.24 15.85
CA HIS A 307 18.16 -13.54 16.76
C HIS A 307 17.43 -14.50 17.69
N VAL A 308 16.92 -13.94 18.78
CA VAL A 308 15.88 -14.54 19.61
C VAL A 308 14.57 -13.81 19.32
N LEU A 309 13.49 -14.58 19.13
CA LEU A 309 12.16 -14.03 18.88
C LEU A 309 11.33 -14.16 20.16
N LYS A 310 11.12 -13.04 20.86
CA LYS A 310 10.36 -12.98 22.12
C LYS A 310 8.91 -12.56 21.86
N ASN A 311 7.96 -13.38 22.28
CA ASN A 311 6.54 -13.08 22.16
C ASN A 311 6.13 -11.94 23.11
N ALA A 312 5.37 -10.96 22.61
CA ALA A 312 4.94 -9.81 23.40
C ALA A 312 3.88 -10.17 24.46
N GLY A 313 3.07 -11.22 24.24
CA GLY A 313 2.02 -11.65 25.16
C GLY A 313 2.54 -12.45 26.35
N SER A 314 3.49 -13.36 26.12
CA SER A 314 3.97 -14.29 27.16
C SER A 314 5.37 -13.96 27.70
N SER A 315 6.13 -13.10 27.01
CA SER A 315 7.57 -12.90 27.23
C SER A 315 8.45 -14.14 27.04
N GLN A 316 7.89 -15.25 26.54
CA GLN A 316 8.62 -16.46 26.15
C GLN A 316 9.19 -16.33 24.73
N VAL A 317 10.07 -17.24 24.34
CA VAL A 317 10.77 -17.19 23.05
C VAL A 317 10.39 -18.33 22.13
N LEU A 318 10.51 -18.11 20.82
CA LEU A 318 10.30 -19.12 19.78
C LEU A 318 11.33 -20.24 19.92
N ASP A 319 10.86 -21.47 20.09
CA ASP A 319 11.69 -22.61 20.52
C ASP A 319 11.38 -23.85 19.68
N ALA A 320 12.42 -24.51 19.17
CA ALA A 320 12.32 -25.85 18.61
C ALA A 320 12.24 -26.88 19.76
N SER A 321 11.05 -27.46 19.95
CA SER A 321 10.67 -28.23 21.13
C SER A 321 11.68 -29.32 21.48
N GLY A 322 12.11 -29.34 22.74
CA GLY A 322 13.06 -30.33 23.26
C GLY A 322 14.44 -30.27 22.60
N ALA A 323 14.81 -29.12 22.02
CA ALA A 323 16.01 -28.95 21.20
C ALA A 323 16.12 -29.99 20.06
N SER A 324 14.98 -30.42 19.53
CA SER A 324 14.94 -31.38 18.43
C SER A 324 15.75 -30.89 17.24
N THR A 325 16.48 -31.80 16.58
CA THR A 325 17.13 -31.58 15.29
C THR A 325 16.43 -32.36 14.16
N ALA A 326 15.34 -33.05 14.48
CA ALA A 326 14.59 -33.82 13.51
C ALA A 326 13.74 -32.91 12.61
N THR A 327 13.65 -33.29 11.34
CA THR A 327 12.68 -32.76 10.38
C THR A 327 11.27 -33.10 10.87
N GLY A 328 10.37 -32.10 10.86
CA GLY A 328 9.04 -32.20 11.45
C GLY A 328 8.98 -31.90 12.96
N GLY A 329 10.12 -31.58 13.59
CA GLY A 329 10.17 -31.13 14.98
C GLY A 329 9.26 -29.92 15.22
N LYS A 330 8.44 -29.96 16.27
CA LYS A 330 7.43 -28.93 16.52
C LYS A 330 8.03 -27.67 17.10
N VAL A 331 7.45 -26.53 16.72
CA VAL A 331 7.79 -25.22 17.26
C VAL A 331 6.78 -24.81 18.32
N ILE A 332 7.31 -24.29 19.42
CA ILE A 332 6.57 -23.88 20.63
C ILE A 332 7.11 -22.54 21.12
N GLN A 333 6.49 -22.00 22.16
CA GLN A 333 7.16 -21.02 23.02
C GLN A 333 7.74 -21.69 24.27
N TRP A 334 8.84 -21.15 24.78
CA TRP A 334 9.44 -21.59 26.04
C TRP A 334 10.16 -20.44 26.76
N PRO A 335 10.31 -20.46 28.11
CA PRO A 335 11.16 -19.51 28.80
C PRO A 335 12.58 -19.47 28.24
N ALA A 336 13.13 -18.26 28.08
CA ALA A 336 14.46 -18.08 27.55
C ALA A 336 15.51 -18.74 28.45
N HIS A 337 16.33 -19.61 27.89
CA HIS A 337 17.44 -20.29 28.56
C HIS A 337 18.76 -20.22 27.76
N GLY A 338 18.78 -19.46 26.66
CA GLY A 338 19.99 -19.22 25.87
C GLY A 338 20.44 -20.38 24.98
N GLY A 339 19.62 -21.45 24.87
CA GLY A 339 19.94 -22.59 24.01
C GLY A 339 19.90 -22.24 22.52
N THR A 340 20.68 -22.94 21.71
CA THR A 340 20.71 -22.76 20.24
C THR A 340 19.38 -23.11 19.59
N ASN A 341 18.53 -23.91 20.23
CA ASN A 341 17.18 -24.23 19.77
C ASN A 341 16.19 -23.05 19.91
N GLN A 342 16.58 -21.99 20.64
CA GLN A 342 15.84 -20.73 20.80
C GLN A 342 16.39 -19.61 19.91
N GLN A 343 17.43 -19.90 19.13
CA GLN A 343 18.11 -18.94 18.28
C GLN A 343 17.78 -19.24 16.82
N TRP A 344 17.42 -18.21 16.07
CA TRP A 344 16.99 -18.31 14.68
C TRP A 344 17.80 -17.35 13.83
N ARG A 345 18.47 -17.87 12.81
CA ARG A 345 19.15 -17.07 11.80
C ARG A 345 18.13 -16.56 10.79
N LEU A 346 17.92 -15.26 10.78
CA LEU A 346 17.13 -14.55 9.78
C LEU A 346 18.03 -14.25 8.57
N THR A 347 17.51 -14.53 7.39
CA THR A 347 18.17 -14.19 6.12
C THR A 347 17.13 -13.61 5.17
N LYS A 348 17.34 -12.36 4.77
CA LYS A 348 16.49 -11.67 3.81
C LYS A 348 16.53 -12.35 2.44
N VAL A 349 15.36 -12.62 1.86
CA VAL A 349 15.21 -13.23 0.52
C VAL A 349 14.54 -12.32 -0.49
N ALA A 350 13.76 -11.35 -0.03
CA ALA A 350 13.18 -10.25 -0.80
C ALA A 350 12.80 -9.12 0.18
N ASP A 351 12.64 -7.87 -0.28
CA ASP A 351 12.29 -6.67 0.51
C ASP A 351 12.08 -6.84 2.03
N ASN A 352 10.86 -7.18 2.47
CA ASN A 352 10.55 -7.43 3.88
C ASN A 352 10.45 -8.92 4.23
N VAL A 353 10.85 -9.83 3.34
CA VAL A 353 10.67 -11.29 3.44
C VAL A 353 11.96 -11.98 3.84
N PHE A 354 11.87 -12.86 4.83
CA PHE A 354 12.98 -13.60 5.43
C PHE A 354 12.72 -15.09 5.49
N THR A 355 13.79 -15.89 5.46
CA THR A 355 13.79 -17.26 5.98
C THR A 355 14.32 -17.26 7.41
N LEU A 356 13.76 -18.10 8.27
CA LEU A 356 14.22 -18.28 9.66
C LEU A 356 14.78 -19.69 9.82
N VAL A 357 16.08 -19.82 10.06
CA VAL A 357 16.77 -21.11 10.24
C VAL A 357 17.13 -21.31 11.70
N ASN A 358 16.66 -22.39 12.31
CA ASN A 358 17.02 -22.71 13.70
C ASN A 358 18.53 -22.99 13.79
N VAL A 359 19.21 -22.34 14.75
CA VAL A 359 20.67 -22.46 14.88
C VAL A 359 21.11 -23.85 15.34
N ASN A 360 20.29 -24.55 16.13
CA ASN A 360 20.61 -25.89 16.61
C ASN A 360 20.51 -26.97 15.51
N SER A 361 19.43 -26.94 14.72
CA SER A 361 19.13 -27.99 13.75
C SER A 361 19.59 -27.66 12.33
N GLY A 362 19.77 -26.38 11.98
CA GLY A 362 19.98 -25.93 10.61
C GLY A 362 18.72 -26.03 9.73
N LEU A 363 17.55 -26.30 10.31
CA LEU A 363 16.27 -26.45 9.60
C LEU A 363 15.49 -25.13 9.61
N CYS A 364 14.65 -24.93 8.59
CA CYS A 364 13.84 -23.74 8.41
C CYS A 364 12.53 -23.82 9.21
N LEU A 365 12.09 -22.69 9.77
CA LEU A 365 10.72 -22.51 10.28
C LEU A 365 9.74 -22.69 9.12
N ASP A 366 8.81 -23.61 9.30
CA ASP A 366 8.02 -24.18 8.21
C ASP A 366 6.54 -24.31 8.59
N VAL A 367 5.69 -23.99 7.62
CA VAL A 367 4.27 -24.35 7.64
C VAL A 367 4.13 -25.77 7.08
N PRO A 368 3.67 -26.76 7.88
CA PRO A 368 3.48 -28.13 7.42
C PRO A 368 2.70 -28.22 6.11
N ASP A 369 3.29 -28.92 5.14
CA ASP A 369 2.73 -29.16 3.80
C ASP A 369 2.31 -27.89 3.02
N GLY A 370 2.82 -26.72 3.42
CA GLY A 370 2.43 -25.44 2.82
C GLY A 370 0.96 -25.08 3.04
N SER A 371 0.33 -25.59 4.11
CA SER A 371 -1.08 -25.36 4.42
C SER A 371 -1.46 -23.88 4.48
N SER A 372 -2.65 -23.53 4.00
CA SER A 372 -3.25 -22.20 4.16
C SER A 372 -4.25 -22.11 5.32
N ALA A 373 -4.40 -23.18 6.11
CA ALA A 373 -5.35 -23.22 7.21
C ALA A 373 -4.81 -22.52 8.47
N SER A 374 -5.67 -21.71 9.11
CA SER A 374 -5.40 -21.13 10.43
C SER A 374 -5.41 -22.21 11.51
N GLY A 375 -4.54 -22.07 12.51
CA GLY A 375 -4.38 -22.99 13.64
C GLY A 375 -3.38 -24.13 13.42
N VAL A 376 -2.74 -24.21 12.24
CA VAL A 376 -1.71 -25.21 11.97
C VAL A 376 -0.45 -24.89 12.77
N GLN A 377 -0.06 -25.78 13.68
CA GLN A 377 1.19 -25.67 14.44
C GLN A 377 2.40 -25.74 13.51
N LEU A 378 3.32 -24.79 13.66
CA LEU A 378 4.54 -24.71 12.89
C LEU A 378 5.52 -25.82 13.28
N GLN A 379 6.42 -26.13 12.34
CA GLN A 379 7.48 -27.11 12.52
C GLN A 379 8.81 -26.54 12.03
N GLN A 380 9.88 -27.29 12.23
CA GLN A 380 11.11 -27.12 11.49
C GLN A 380 11.21 -28.17 10.39
N TRP A 381 11.64 -27.78 9.20
CA TRP A 381 11.78 -28.66 8.04
C TRP A 381 13.04 -28.37 7.25
N THR A 382 13.44 -29.31 6.39
CA THR A 382 14.52 -29.07 5.43
C THR A 382 14.24 -27.78 4.65
N CYS A 383 15.24 -26.91 4.56
CA CYS A 383 15.09 -25.65 3.84
C CYS A 383 14.89 -25.91 2.35
N THR A 384 13.70 -25.63 1.84
CA THR A 384 13.30 -25.83 0.44
C THR A 384 13.25 -24.51 -0.35
N GLY A 385 13.18 -23.37 0.35
CA GLY A 385 12.94 -22.07 -0.26
C GLY A 385 11.48 -21.82 -0.65
N GLY A 386 10.56 -22.74 -0.36
CA GLY A 386 9.14 -22.59 -0.65
C GLY A 386 8.46 -21.50 0.17
N ALA A 387 7.32 -21.00 -0.30
CA ALA A 387 6.57 -19.90 0.33
C ALA A 387 6.11 -20.20 1.77
N GLY A 388 5.94 -21.48 2.12
CA GLY A 388 5.66 -21.94 3.49
C GLY A 388 6.81 -21.72 4.48
N GLN A 389 8.01 -21.37 4.01
CA GLN A 389 9.21 -21.11 4.82
C GLN A 389 9.68 -19.65 4.75
N GLN A 390 8.91 -18.80 4.08
CA GLN A 390 9.22 -17.39 3.88
C GLN A 390 8.25 -16.53 4.69
N TRP A 391 8.80 -15.55 5.39
CA TRP A 391 8.09 -14.76 6.40
C TRP A 391 8.34 -13.28 6.16
N ALA A 392 7.30 -12.56 5.76
CA ALA A 392 7.33 -11.11 5.72
C ALA A 392 7.35 -10.57 7.15
N ALA A 393 8.30 -9.70 7.47
CA ALA A 393 8.43 -9.03 8.75
C ALA A 393 7.84 -7.63 8.67
N ASP A 394 6.61 -7.48 9.15
CA ASP A 394 5.92 -6.20 9.20
C ASP A 394 6.16 -5.56 10.58
N LEU A 395 6.89 -4.45 10.61
CA LEU A 395 7.15 -3.70 11.84
C LEU A 395 5.82 -3.14 12.40
N VAL A 396 5.62 -3.30 13.70
CA VAL A 396 4.46 -2.86 14.46
C VAL A 396 4.88 -2.12 15.73
N GLY A 397 3.95 -1.42 16.38
CA GLY A 397 4.26 -0.59 17.54
C GLY A 397 4.97 0.70 17.14
N SER A 398 6.19 0.92 17.65
CA SER A 398 6.99 2.14 17.40
C SER A 398 7.80 2.08 16.10
N LEU A 399 7.96 3.22 15.43
CA LEU A 399 8.80 3.37 14.24
C LEU A 399 10.28 3.02 14.48
N THR A 400 10.75 3.12 15.72
CA THR A 400 12.12 2.76 16.12
C THR A 400 12.18 1.43 16.87
N GLY A 401 11.06 0.70 16.92
CA GLY A 401 10.95 -0.56 17.64
C GLY A 401 11.60 -1.73 16.91
N SER A 402 11.57 -2.88 17.57
CA SER A 402 12.00 -4.18 17.04
C SER A 402 10.89 -5.22 17.15
N GLN A 403 9.63 -4.76 17.16
CA GLN A 403 8.45 -5.61 17.27
C GLN A 403 7.83 -5.84 15.90
N TYR A 404 7.67 -7.10 15.52
CA TYR A 404 7.20 -7.50 14.21
C TYR A 404 6.02 -8.44 14.32
N VAL A 405 5.12 -8.33 13.35
CA VAL A 405 4.23 -9.43 12.97
C VAL A 405 4.92 -10.16 11.83
N LEU A 406 5.12 -11.48 11.98
CA LEU A 406 5.70 -12.30 10.91
C LEU A 406 4.58 -13.00 10.14
N VAL A 407 4.49 -12.70 8.85
CA VAL A 407 3.42 -13.15 7.95
C VAL A 407 3.96 -14.16 6.96
N ASN A 408 3.35 -15.34 6.87
CA ASN A 408 3.75 -16.35 5.90
C ASN A 408 3.51 -15.86 4.47
N ALA A 409 4.50 -16.02 3.59
CA ALA A 409 4.40 -15.58 2.20
C ALA A 409 3.40 -16.41 1.38
N GLY A 410 3.19 -17.68 1.74
CA GLY A 410 2.27 -18.59 1.05
C GLY A 410 0.81 -18.41 1.48
N SER A 411 0.53 -18.37 2.79
CA SER A 411 -0.84 -18.32 3.31
C SER A 411 -1.34 -16.91 3.64
N GLY A 412 -0.44 -15.93 3.83
CA GLY A 412 -0.78 -14.62 4.36
C GLY A 412 -1.14 -14.61 5.85
N LEU A 413 -1.04 -15.75 6.55
CA LEU A 413 -1.34 -15.86 7.98
C LEU A 413 -0.12 -15.47 8.84
N THR A 414 -0.38 -15.03 10.07
CA THR A 414 0.65 -14.56 11.00
C THR A 414 1.12 -15.68 11.93
N ILE A 415 2.41 -15.74 12.28
CA ILE A 415 2.85 -16.62 13.37
C ILE A 415 2.33 -16.09 14.71
N GLY A 416 1.80 -16.96 15.56
CA GLY A 416 1.39 -16.59 16.90
C GLY A 416 1.23 -17.77 17.84
N VAL A 417 1.11 -17.46 19.12
CA VAL A 417 0.94 -18.47 20.17
C VAL A 417 -0.54 -18.86 20.24
N SER A 418 -0.82 -20.16 20.11
CA SER A 418 -2.18 -20.69 20.06
C SER A 418 -2.97 -20.33 21.33
N GLY A 419 -4.18 -19.80 21.14
CA GLY A 419 -5.05 -19.37 22.23
C GLY A 419 -4.50 -18.24 23.10
N SER A 420 -3.48 -17.51 22.63
CA SER A 420 -2.75 -16.50 23.42
C SER A 420 -2.21 -17.05 24.75
N SER A 421 -1.88 -18.34 24.77
CA SER A 421 -1.39 -19.03 25.97
C SER A 421 -0.07 -18.43 26.47
N THR A 422 0.11 -18.39 27.78
CA THR A 422 1.37 -18.04 28.44
C THR A 422 2.07 -19.25 29.05
N ALA A 423 1.55 -20.46 28.81
CA ALA A 423 2.14 -21.70 29.31
C ALA A 423 3.41 -22.09 28.53
N ASN A 424 4.34 -22.72 29.24
CA ASN A 424 5.53 -23.33 28.64
C ASN A 424 5.09 -24.45 27.67
N GLY A 425 5.68 -24.49 26.48
CA GLY A 425 5.38 -25.51 25.50
C GLY A 425 4.11 -25.26 24.70
N ALA A 426 3.47 -24.09 24.87
CA ALA A 426 2.31 -23.74 24.07
C ALA A 426 2.67 -23.72 22.56
N PRO A 427 1.82 -24.32 21.70
CA PRO A 427 2.08 -24.36 20.25
C PRO A 427 2.18 -22.97 19.61
N VAL A 428 3.21 -22.78 18.78
CA VAL A 428 3.26 -21.65 17.85
C VAL A 428 2.67 -22.12 16.52
N ALA A 429 1.70 -21.39 16.00
CA ALA A 429 0.91 -21.74 14.84
C ALA A 429 0.78 -20.56 13.87
N GLN A 430 0.39 -20.82 12.63
CA GLN A 430 -0.11 -19.74 11.75
C GLN A 430 -1.57 -19.43 12.09
N LEU A 431 -1.91 -18.15 12.23
CA LEU A 431 -3.20 -17.66 12.70
C LEU A 431 -3.68 -16.48 11.84
N GLY A 432 -4.99 -16.26 11.79
CA GLY A 432 -5.55 -15.03 11.23
C GLY A 432 -4.97 -13.79 11.92
N GLY A 433 -4.48 -12.83 11.14
CA GLY A 433 -3.83 -11.62 11.66
C GLY A 433 -4.82 -10.72 12.40
N THR A 434 -4.63 -10.56 13.71
CA THR A 434 -5.46 -9.69 14.57
C THR A 434 -4.66 -8.55 15.20
N GLY A 435 -3.32 -8.62 15.15
CA GLY A 435 -2.44 -7.69 15.85
C GLY A 435 -2.39 -7.92 17.37
N ALA A 436 -2.92 -9.04 17.87
CA ALA A 436 -2.85 -9.39 19.28
C ALA A 436 -1.40 -9.57 19.74
N ALA A 437 -1.12 -9.31 21.03
CA ALA A 437 0.22 -9.45 21.60
C ALA A 437 0.83 -10.87 21.43
N SER A 438 0.00 -11.90 21.31
CA SER A 438 0.43 -13.27 21.01
C SER A 438 0.94 -13.49 19.59
N GLN A 439 0.73 -12.53 18.68
CA GLN A 439 1.20 -12.51 17.28
C GLN A 439 2.34 -11.51 17.04
N VAL A 440 2.74 -10.77 18.08
CA VAL A 440 3.81 -9.77 18.01
C VAL A 440 5.09 -10.33 18.63
N TRP A 441 6.20 -10.20 17.92
CA TRP A 441 7.49 -10.76 18.30
C TRP A 441 8.55 -9.67 18.32
N THR A 442 9.20 -9.48 19.46
CA THR A 442 10.43 -8.71 19.53
C THR A 442 11.57 -9.55 18.97
N VAL A 443 12.23 -9.05 17.93
CA VAL A 443 13.43 -9.66 17.33
C VAL A 443 14.65 -8.96 17.90
N SER A 444 15.54 -9.70 18.57
CA SER A 444 16.69 -9.16 19.31
C SER A 444 17.92 -10.03 19.26
#